data_AF-A0A0Q4XXS5-F1
#
_entry.id   AF-A0A0Q4XXS5-F1
#
_cell.length_a   1.000
_cell.length_b   1.000
_cell.length_c   1.000
_cell.angle_alpha   90.00
_cell.angle_beta   90.00
_cell.angle_gamma   90.00
#
_symmetry.space_group_name_H-M   'P 1'
#
loop_
_entity.id
_entity.type
_entity.pdbx_description
1 polymer ?
#
loop_
_entity_poly.entity_id
_entity_poly.type
_entity_poly.pdbx_seq_one_letter_code
_entity_poly.pdbx_strand_id
1 'polypeptide(L)'
;MRGALGFAVTAALMASGLVGGRMMMRPTLAATEPAAAPSASFDAMMAQSMAQMHADMMVPPSGDPDRDFAAMMIPHHEGAIAMAKAELLHGKDPVLRRLAQGIVVEQGQEIDVMRRALADRPAMPGRSAGAPPVHHHGAAPAAEMPSEHRR
;
A
#
# COMPACT_ATOMS: atom_id res chain seq x y z
N MET A 1 -17.36 13.40 -41.07
CA MET A 1 -18.08 12.70 -42.16
C MET A 1 -17.96 11.21 -41.92
N ARG A 2 -19.09 10.51 -41.89
CA ARG A 2 -19.20 9.06 -41.67
C ARG A 2 -18.69 8.32 -42.93
N GLY A 3 -17.81 7.35 -42.76
CA GLY A 3 -17.33 6.49 -43.85
C GLY A 3 -17.39 5.04 -43.42
N ALA A 4 -18.52 4.39 -43.71
CA ALA A 4 -18.64 2.94 -43.70
C ALA A 4 -18.05 2.41 -45.01
N LEU A 5 -17.25 1.35 -44.96
CA LEU A 5 -17.00 0.47 -46.10
C LEU A 5 -17.32 -0.95 -45.67
N GLY A 6 -18.28 -1.53 -46.38
CA GLY A 6 -18.70 -2.91 -46.24
C GLY A 6 -18.11 -3.82 -47.31
N PHE A 7 -18.44 -5.09 -47.10
CA PHE A 7 -18.52 -6.21 -48.04
C PHE A 7 -17.21 -6.86 -48.53
N ALA A 8 -16.99 -8.08 -48.05
CA ALA A 8 -16.77 -9.21 -48.94
C ALA A 8 -17.48 -10.45 -48.35
N VAL A 9 -18.61 -10.80 -48.95
CA VAL A 9 -19.30 -12.08 -48.78
C VAL A 9 -18.63 -13.06 -49.73
N THR A 10 -18.02 -14.11 -49.19
CA THR A 10 -17.74 -15.33 -49.96
C THR A 10 -18.68 -16.42 -49.46
N ALA A 11 -19.73 -16.64 -50.23
CA ALA A 11 -20.59 -17.80 -50.16
C ALA A 11 -19.85 -19.00 -50.77
N ALA A 12 -19.79 -20.11 -50.03
CA ALA A 12 -19.44 -21.41 -50.58
C ALA A 12 -20.64 -22.35 -50.40
N LEU A 13 -21.05 -22.94 -51.52
CA LEU A 13 -22.23 -23.76 -51.72
C LEU A 13 -21.87 -25.26 -51.68
N MET A 14 -22.76 -26.02 -51.06
CA MET A 14 -23.10 -27.45 -51.26
C MET A 14 -22.14 -28.55 -50.78
N ALA A 15 -22.61 -29.34 -49.81
CA ALA A 15 -22.91 -30.76 -50.05
C ALA A 15 -23.90 -31.28 -48.98
N SER A 16 -25.06 -31.73 -49.46
CA SER A 16 -26.07 -32.42 -48.66
C SER A 16 -25.58 -33.80 -48.22
N GLY A 17 -25.65 -34.07 -46.92
CA GLY A 17 -25.57 -35.41 -46.34
C GLY A 17 -26.65 -35.56 -45.29
N LEU A 18 -27.74 -36.24 -45.63
CA LEU A 18 -28.76 -36.70 -44.69
C LEU A 18 -28.25 -37.98 -44.02
N VAL A 19 -27.77 -37.85 -42.77
CA VAL A 19 -27.61 -38.98 -41.84
C VAL A 19 -28.18 -38.55 -40.51
N GLY A 20 -29.26 -39.22 -40.10
CA GLY A 20 -29.92 -38.98 -38.82
C GLY A 20 -29.02 -39.35 -37.65
N GLY A 21 -29.10 -38.55 -36.57
CA GLY A 21 -28.47 -38.90 -35.30
C GLY A 21 -28.23 -37.70 -34.38
N ARG A 22 -29.09 -37.55 -33.37
CA ARG A 22 -28.92 -36.82 -32.09
C ARG A 22 -28.37 -35.38 -32.18
N MET A 23 -29.26 -34.43 -31.88
CA MET A 23 -28.94 -33.04 -31.52
C MET A 23 -27.97 -33.00 -30.32
N MET A 24 -26.66 -32.86 -30.59
CA MET A 24 -25.68 -32.51 -29.56
C MET A 24 -25.57 -30.98 -29.50
N MET A 25 -26.06 -30.43 -28.40
CA MET A 25 -25.86 -29.04 -27.99
C MET A 25 -24.35 -28.75 -27.97
N ARG A 26 -23.84 -27.92 -28.87
CA ARG A 26 -22.47 -27.39 -28.77
C ARG A 26 -22.42 -26.47 -27.55
N PRO A 27 -21.58 -26.72 -26.53
CA PRO A 27 -21.42 -25.75 -25.47
C PRO A 27 -20.73 -24.53 -26.07
N THR A 28 -21.43 -23.40 -26.08
CA THR A 28 -20.78 -22.10 -26.20
C THR A 28 -19.83 -21.98 -25.00
N LEU A 29 -18.52 -21.98 -25.25
CA LEU A 29 -17.56 -21.51 -24.27
C LEU A 29 -17.86 -20.03 -24.05
N ALA A 30 -18.69 -19.74 -23.04
CA ALA A 30 -18.75 -18.41 -22.46
C ALA A 30 -17.33 -18.08 -22.02
N ALA A 31 -16.73 -17.07 -22.63
CA ALA A 31 -15.50 -16.50 -22.14
C ALA A 31 -15.82 -15.99 -20.73
N THR A 32 -15.38 -16.73 -19.72
CA THR A 32 -15.36 -16.28 -18.34
C THR A 32 -14.38 -15.11 -18.32
N GLU A 33 -14.90 -13.88 -18.36
CA GLU A 33 -14.09 -12.72 -18.00
C GLU A 33 -13.53 -12.99 -16.60
N PRO A 34 -12.23 -12.75 -16.35
CA PRO A 34 -11.69 -12.91 -15.01
C PRO A 34 -12.44 -11.93 -14.11
N ALA A 35 -13.21 -12.48 -13.18
CA ALA A 35 -13.83 -11.68 -12.14
C ALA A 35 -12.74 -10.81 -11.50
N ALA A 36 -12.93 -9.49 -11.51
CA ALA A 36 -12.05 -8.56 -10.83
C ALA A 36 -11.85 -9.06 -9.40
N ALA A 37 -10.59 -9.31 -9.01
CA ALA A 37 -10.26 -9.78 -7.68
C ALA A 37 -10.95 -8.87 -6.65
N PRO A 38 -11.57 -9.43 -5.59
CA PRO A 38 -12.20 -8.61 -4.58
C PRO A 38 -11.15 -7.67 -3.99
N SER A 39 -11.41 -6.36 -4.06
CA SER A 39 -10.61 -5.36 -3.34
C SER A 39 -10.57 -5.76 -1.87
N ALA A 40 -9.38 -5.78 -1.27
CA ALA A 40 -9.21 -6.08 0.16
C ALA A 40 -10.12 -5.18 1.02
N SER A 41 -10.58 -5.69 2.17
CA SER A 41 -11.37 -4.87 3.11
C SER A 41 -10.51 -3.77 3.73
N PHE A 42 -11.16 -2.71 4.22
CA PHE A 42 -10.48 -1.62 4.94
C PHE A 42 -9.61 -2.17 6.08
N ASP A 43 -10.16 -3.02 6.95
CA ASP A 43 -9.43 -3.61 8.08
C ASP A 43 -8.20 -4.41 7.63
N ALA A 44 -8.32 -5.17 6.53
CA ALA A 44 -7.21 -5.94 5.99
C ALA A 44 -6.10 -5.02 5.45
N MET A 45 -6.45 -3.94 4.75
CA MET A 45 -5.50 -2.96 4.26
C MET A 45 -4.81 -2.20 5.41
N MET A 46 -5.55 -1.83 6.44
CA MET A 46 -4.99 -1.16 7.63
C MET A 46 -4.01 -2.09 8.37
N ALA A 47 -4.42 -3.33 8.63
CA ALA A 47 -3.56 -4.33 9.28
C ALA A 47 -2.30 -4.61 8.47
N GLN A 48 -2.42 -4.76 7.15
CA GLN A 48 -1.26 -4.98 6.28
C GLN A 48 -0.33 -3.77 6.24
N SER A 49 -0.87 -2.55 6.16
CA SER A 49 -0.07 -1.32 6.15
C SER A 49 0.73 -1.15 7.44
N MET A 50 0.11 -1.39 8.59
CA MET A 50 0.78 -1.34 9.89
C MET A 50 1.84 -2.43 10.04
N ALA A 51 1.54 -3.65 9.60
CA ALA A 51 2.48 -4.77 9.68
C ALA A 51 3.72 -4.53 8.80
N GLN A 52 3.52 -4.07 7.56
CA GLN A 52 4.60 -3.74 6.64
C GLN A 52 5.46 -2.59 7.17
N MET A 53 4.80 -1.50 7.62
CA MET A 53 5.48 -0.37 8.24
C MET A 53 6.35 -0.80 9.42
N HIS A 54 5.81 -1.61 10.33
CA HIS A 54 6.57 -2.11 11.48
C HIS A 54 7.77 -2.96 11.04
N ALA A 55 7.58 -3.86 10.07
CA ALA A 55 8.65 -4.70 9.56
C ALA A 55 9.79 -3.88 8.92
N ASP A 56 9.45 -2.91 8.08
CA ASP A 56 10.43 -2.11 7.34
C ASP A 56 11.15 -1.07 8.23
N MET A 57 10.52 -0.68 9.34
CA MET A 57 11.13 0.14 10.38
C MET A 57 12.15 -0.64 11.24
N MET A 58 12.23 -1.96 11.17
CA MET A 58 13.18 -2.74 11.97
C MET A 58 14.57 -2.79 11.33
N VAL A 59 15.21 -1.62 11.22
CA VAL A 59 16.55 -1.44 10.64
C VAL A 59 17.60 -1.33 11.75
N PRO A 60 18.72 -2.06 11.69
CA PRO A 60 19.83 -1.87 12.62
C PRO A 60 20.38 -0.43 12.56
N PRO A 61 20.67 0.22 13.70
CA PRO A 61 21.26 1.54 13.72
C PRO A 61 22.59 1.57 12.95
N SER A 62 22.75 2.54 12.07
CA SER A 62 23.99 2.76 11.32
C SER A 62 25.02 3.55 12.13
N GLY A 63 24.59 4.23 13.20
CA GLY A 63 25.42 5.12 14.00
C GLY A 63 25.51 6.55 13.43
N ASP A 64 24.82 6.83 12.33
CA ASP A 64 24.59 8.16 11.80
C ASP A 64 23.12 8.55 12.08
N PRO A 65 22.86 9.51 12.99
CA PRO A 65 21.50 9.90 13.35
C PRO A 65 20.65 10.38 12.15
N ASP A 66 21.27 11.04 11.16
CA ASP A 66 20.54 11.55 10.00
C ASP A 66 20.09 10.37 9.11
N ARG A 67 20.94 9.35 8.97
CA ARG A 67 20.59 8.13 8.24
C ARG A 67 19.55 7.31 8.98
N ASP A 68 19.72 7.15 10.29
CA ASP A 68 18.82 6.37 11.12
C ASP A 68 17.43 7.02 11.15
N PHE A 69 17.35 8.35 11.24
CA PHE A 69 16.08 9.08 11.10
C PHE A 69 15.41 8.80 9.75
N ALA A 70 16.12 8.98 8.64
CA ALA A 70 15.55 8.76 7.31
C ALA A 70 15.17 7.28 7.06
N ALA A 71 15.99 6.34 7.52
CA ALA A 71 15.73 4.91 7.38
C ALA A 71 14.48 4.45 8.14
N MET A 72 14.19 5.07 9.28
CA MET A 72 12.96 4.82 10.05
C MET A 72 11.75 5.55 9.45
N MET A 73 11.96 6.78 8.99
CA MET A 73 10.86 7.67 8.66
C MET A 73 10.30 7.45 7.25
N ILE A 74 11.12 6.99 6.30
CA ILE A 74 10.65 6.57 4.97
C ILE A 74 9.57 5.49 5.07
N PRO A 75 9.80 4.31 5.70
CA PRO A 75 8.77 3.28 5.79
C PRO A 75 7.58 3.69 6.66
N HIS A 76 7.79 4.53 7.69
CA HIS A 76 6.68 5.13 8.44
C HIS A 76 5.73 5.93 7.53
N HIS A 77 6.30 6.77 6.66
CA HIS A 77 5.54 7.57 5.72
C HIS A 77 4.87 6.72 4.64
N GLU A 78 5.56 5.68 4.14
CA GLU A 78 4.98 4.74 3.17
C GLU A 78 3.76 4.00 3.76
N GLY A 79 3.85 3.59 5.04
CA GLY A 79 2.72 3.03 5.78
C GLY A 79 1.55 4.01 5.92
N ALA A 80 1.84 5.26 6.27
CA ALA A 80 0.81 6.31 6.38
C ALA A 80 0.11 6.59 5.05
N ILE A 81 0.85 6.62 3.94
CA ILE A 81 0.31 6.75 2.59
C ILE A 81 -0.58 5.55 2.24
N ALA A 82 -0.19 4.33 2.61
CA ALA A 82 -0.99 3.13 2.34
C ALA A 82 -2.33 3.16 3.10
N MET A 83 -2.33 3.59 4.37
CA MET A 83 -3.55 3.79 5.16
C MET A 83 -4.44 4.90 4.61
N ALA A 84 -3.84 6.03 4.21
CA ALA A 84 -4.58 7.11 3.57
C ALA A 84 -5.25 6.65 2.27
N LYS A 85 -4.58 5.79 1.48
CA LYS A 85 -5.19 5.17 0.29
C LYS A 85 -6.37 4.24 0.65
N ALA A 86 -6.31 3.53 1.77
CA ALA A 86 -7.44 2.74 2.26
C ALA A 86 -8.64 3.63 2.62
N GLU A 87 -8.42 4.77 3.28
CA GLU A 87 -9.47 5.78 3.54
C GLU A 87 -10.05 6.34 2.23
N LEU A 88 -9.22 6.61 1.23
CA LEU A 88 -9.71 7.08 -0.07
C LEU A 88 -10.52 6.04 -0.83
N LEU A 89 -10.26 4.75 -0.61
CA LEU A 89 -10.97 3.65 -1.25
C LEU A 89 -12.32 3.34 -0.57
N HIS A 90 -12.36 3.35 0.77
CA HIS A 90 -13.51 2.87 1.54
C HIS A 90 -14.27 3.98 2.28
N GLY A 91 -13.58 5.04 2.66
CA GLY A 91 -14.11 6.16 3.43
C GLY A 91 -15.08 7.03 2.63
N LYS A 92 -16.08 7.57 3.33
CA LYS A 92 -17.17 8.36 2.75
C LYS A 92 -17.24 9.79 3.29
N ASP A 93 -16.58 10.07 4.41
CA ASP A 93 -16.57 11.41 4.99
C ASP A 93 -15.70 12.35 4.14
N PRO A 94 -16.23 13.48 3.65
CA PRO A 94 -15.49 14.36 2.75
C PRO A 94 -14.30 15.05 3.44
N VAL A 95 -14.35 15.27 4.75
CA VAL A 95 -13.26 15.88 5.51
C VAL A 95 -12.11 14.89 5.66
N LEU A 96 -12.39 13.66 6.06
CA LEU A 96 -11.38 12.61 6.22
C LEU A 96 -10.72 12.23 4.89
N ARG A 97 -11.50 12.17 3.81
CA ARG A 97 -10.96 11.95 2.46
C ARG A 97 -10.04 13.08 2.02
N ARG A 98 -10.38 14.33 2.34
CA ARG A 98 -9.50 15.48 2.04
C ARG A 98 -8.20 15.43 2.84
N LEU A 99 -8.27 15.06 4.12
CA LEU A 99 -7.09 14.80 4.93
C LEU A 99 -6.21 13.70 4.34
N ALA A 100 -6.81 12.58 3.93
CA ALA A 100 -6.10 11.47 3.31
C ALA A 100 -5.41 11.86 1.98
N GLN A 101 -6.04 12.70 1.16
CA GLN A 101 -5.39 13.29 -0.02
C GLN A 101 -4.16 14.12 0.35
N GLY A 102 -4.27 14.96 1.39
CA GLY A 102 -3.15 15.73 1.92
C GLY A 102 -1.99 14.84 2.34
N ILE A 103 -2.28 13.80 3.14
CA ILE A 103 -1.29 12.81 3.60
C ILE A 103 -0.55 12.17 2.42
N VAL A 104 -1.25 11.75 1.36
CA VAL A 104 -0.62 11.13 0.19
C VAL A 104 0.38 12.07 -0.49
N VAL A 105 0.03 13.36 -0.62
CA VAL A 105 0.88 14.34 -1.29
C VAL A 105 2.06 14.75 -0.41
N GLU A 106 1.78 15.16 0.82
CA GLU A 106 2.79 15.73 1.74
C GLU A 106 3.83 14.68 2.13
N GLN A 107 3.38 13.49 2.58
CA GLN A 107 4.33 12.45 2.98
C GLN A 107 5.08 11.85 1.78
N GLY A 108 4.50 11.90 0.57
CA GLY A 108 5.22 11.54 -0.66
C GLY A 108 6.38 12.49 -0.94
N GLN A 109 6.17 13.80 -0.77
CA GLN A 109 7.22 14.81 -0.93
C GLN A 109 8.32 14.66 0.14
N GLU A 110 7.94 14.38 1.39
CA GLU A 110 8.87 14.15 2.49
C GLU A 110 9.74 12.90 2.26
N ILE A 111 9.16 11.80 1.76
CA ILE A 111 9.91 10.62 1.32
C ILE A 111 10.96 11.00 0.28
N ASP A 112 10.60 11.80 -0.73
CA ASP A 112 11.53 12.22 -1.76
C ASP A 112 12.68 13.09 -1.19
N VAL A 113 12.37 13.95 -0.21
CA VAL A 113 13.39 14.74 0.51
C VAL A 113 14.36 13.83 1.25
N MET A 114 13.85 12.85 2.01
CA MET A 114 14.67 11.90 2.77
C MET A 114 15.53 11.02 1.84
N ARG A 115 14.96 10.53 0.74
CA ARG A 115 15.70 9.74 -0.27
C ARG A 115 16.84 10.54 -0.89
N ARG A 116 16.61 11.81 -1.23
CA ARG A 116 17.68 12.72 -1.71
C ARG A 116 18.76 12.92 -0.66
N ALA A 117 18.37 13.20 0.59
CA ALA A 117 19.32 13.37 1.69
C ALA A 117 20.21 12.14 1.90
N LEU A 118 19.66 10.93 1.74
CA LEU A 118 20.43 9.68 1.80
C LEU A 118 21.34 9.45 0.59
N ALA A 119 20.93 9.87 -0.60
CA ALA A 119 21.73 9.74 -1.83
C ALA A 119 22.95 10.68 -1.81
N ASP A 120 22.78 11.89 -1.29
CA ASP A 120 23.84 12.90 -1.15
C ASP A 120 24.85 12.55 -0.04
N ARG A 121 24.51 11.57 0.80
CA ARG A 121 25.31 11.09 1.93
C ARG A 121 25.70 9.63 1.69
N PRO A 122 26.80 9.33 0.98
CA PRO A 122 27.29 7.96 0.90
C PRO A 122 27.61 7.43 2.31
N ALA A 123 27.43 6.12 2.52
CA ALA A 123 27.67 5.50 3.82
C ALA A 123 29.10 5.83 4.29
N MET A 124 29.23 6.35 5.51
CA MET A 124 30.54 6.64 6.09
C MET A 124 31.34 5.33 6.17
N PRO A 125 32.56 5.25 5.60
CA PRO A 125 33.39 4.07 5.76
C PRO A 125 33.71 3.87 7.23
N GLY A 126 33.19 2.78 7.80
CA GLY A 126 33.60 2.14 9.04
C GLY A 126 34.03 3.07 10.18
N ARG A 127 33.12 3.88 10.74
CA ARG A 127 33.26 4.22 12.17
C ARG A 127 32.84 2.99 12.95
N SER A 128 33.83 2.23 13.41
CA SER A 128 33.66 1.18 14.41
C SER A 128 32.65 1.65 15.45
N ALA A 129 31.63 0.84 15.71
CA ALA A 129 30.54 1.10 16.66
C ALA A 129 31.11 1.73 17.95
N GLY A 130 31.02 3.05 18.04
CA GLY A 130 31.26 3.77 19.28
C GLY A 130 30.12 3.41 20.21
N ALA A 131 30.46 2.94 21.41
CA ALA A 131 29.53 2.46 22.42
C ALA A 131 28.28 3.36 22.54
N PRO A 132 27.08 2.78 22.75
CA PRO A 132 25.85 3.55 22.82
C PRO A 132 25.92 4.58 23.96
N PRO A 133 25.35 5.80 23.80
CA PRO A 133 25.12 6.67 24.93
C PRO A 133 24.19 5.95 25.90
N VAL A 134 24.65 5.74 27.12
CA VAL A 134 23.83 5.26 28.22
C VAL A 134 22.78 6.33 28.54
N HIS A 135 21.59 6.19 27.97
CA HIS A 135 20.43 6.94 28.43
C HIS A 135 20.03 6.40 29.81
N HIS A 136 20.57 7.00 30.87
CA HIS A 136 20.04 6.83 32.22
C HIS A 136 18.56 7.24 32.20
N HIS A 137 17.67 6.26 32.14
CA HIS A 137 16.26 6.46 32.46
C HIS A 137 16.19 6.68 33.97
N GLY A 138 16.29 7.94 34.38
CA GLY A 138 15.89 8.35 35.72
C GLY A 138 14.43 7.99 35.89
N ALA A 139 14.16 7.03 36.76
CA ALA A 139 12.82 6.75 37.24
C ALA A 139 12.22 8.05 37.77
N ALA A 140 11.14 8.52 37.16
CA ALA A 140 10.30 9.53 37.79
C ALA A 140 9.76 8.94 39.11
N PRO A 141 9.81 9.68 40.24
CA PRO A 141 9.18 9.19 41.46
C PRO A 141 7.67 9.14 41.24
N ALA A 142 7.05 8.04 41.66
CA ALA A 142 5.61 7.87 41.67
C ALA A 142 4.96 9.03 42.44
N ALA A 143 4.06 9.75 41.80
CA ALA A 143 3.21 10.71 42.47
C ALA A 143 2.28 9.97 43.44
N GLU A 144 2.43 10.26 44.74
CA GLU A 144 1.47 9.87 45.77
C GLU A 144 0.09 10.46 45.45
N MET A 145 -0.91 9.60 45.35
CA MET A 145 -2.33 9.96 45.30
C MET A 145 -2.88 9.97 46.73
N PRO A 146 -3.35 11.11 47.27
CA PRO A 146 -4.01 11.13 48.57
C PRO A 146 -5.39 10.46 48.49
N SER A 147 -5.59 9.46 49.35
CA SER A 147 -6.88 8.81 49.55
C SER A 147 -7.87 9.74 50.25
N GLU A 148 -8.84 10.29 49.51
CA GLU A 148 -9.97 10.96 50.15
C GLU A 148 -10.92 9.95 50.80
N HIS A 149 -11.02 10.09 52.12
CA HIS A 149 -11.95 9.38 52.98
C HIS A 149 -13.38 9.88 52.75
N ARG A 150 -14.22 8.94 52.32
CA ARG A 150 -15.66 8.81 52.60
C ARG A 150 -16.18 9.69 53.75
N ARG A 151 -17.06 10.65 53.44
CA ARG A 151 -18.37 10.88 54.10
C ARG A 151 -19.32 11.61 53.15
#